data_AF-A0A917D8W1-F1
#
_entry.id   AF-A0A917D8W1-F1
#
_cell.length_a   1.000
_cell.length_b   1.000
_cell.length_c   1.000
_cell.angle_alpha   90.00
_cell.angle_beta   90.00
_cell.angle_gamma   90.00
#
_symmetry.space_group_name_H-M   'P 1'
#
loop_
_entity.id
_entity.type
_entity.pdbx_description
1 polymer ?
#
loop_
_entity_poly.entity_id
_entity_poly.type
_entity_poly.pdbx_seq_one_letter_code
_entity_poly.pdbx_strand_id
1 'polypeptide(L)'
;MKNLLFIILFLTVNSFVYGQTRGVKIGYIDMEYILQNVPDYTEAKNQLELKAQKWKQEIDVKKNEINTLKESLKTEKVLLTKELIEEREEEIAFLETELIEFQQKRFGPLGDLVTQKAVLVKPIQDQVFSAIQDIAEAQKYDFILDKSSDLTLLFAAKRHDLSDRVIRTLTRAEKRQQLSNKQLKALEEQERKEDFVDDNPALAERKKILEERKSARDSIAELRKAAAELKRKEFEDRRQKLLEEREAKKSGTVSEKSSDKEEGEAKKEEETTAEKNPEKDAAKTKAEDDKVKAQEARQKLIDDRKKEIEERKKKILEDREAAKKAREEKAKENTENKD
;
A
#
# COMPACT_ATOMS: atom_id res chain seq x y z
N MET A 1 12.05 60.73 3.90
CA MET A 1 11.15 60.21 2.85
C MET A 1 11.85 59.27 1.87
N LYS A 2 12.88 59.68 1.09
CA LYS A 2 13.55 58.82 0.08
C LYS A 2 13.89 57.39 0.57
N ASN A 3 14.50 57.25 1.76
CA ASN A 3 14.88 55.95 2.32
C ASN A 3 13.67 55.03 2.60
N LEU A 4 12.52 55.59 2.99
CA LEU A 4 11.28 54.85 3.20
C LEU A 4 10.70 54.34 1.87
N LEU A 5 10.83 55.15 0.82
CA LEU A 5 10.46 54.79 -0.55
C LEU A 5 11.29 53.62 -1.08
N PHE A 6 12.61 53.61 -0.80
CA PHE A 6 13.49 52.47 -1.10
C PHE A 6 13.10 51.20 -0.34
N ILE A 7 12.73 51.29 0.94
CA ILE A 7 12.28 50.13 1.73
C ILE A 7 10.97 49.56 1.18
N ILE A 8 10.01 50.41 0.81
CA ILE A 8 8.75 49.99 0.19
C ILE A 8 9.01 49.33 -1.17
N LEU A 9 9.88 49.91 -2.01
CA LEU A 9 10.27 49.34 -3.30
C LEU A 9 10.98 47.98 -3.15
N PHE A 10 11.82 47.82 -2.13
CA PHE A 10 12.48 46.54 -1.85
C PHE A 10 11.47 45.48 -1.41
N LEU A 11 10.48 45.84 -0.59
CA LEU A 11 9.39 44.94 -0.16
C LEU A 11 8.47 44.52 -1.32
N THR A 12 8.11 45.43 -2.23
CA THR A 12 7.28 45.07 -3.40
C THR A 12 8.04 44.20 -4.39
N VAL A 13 9.32 44.50 -4.68
CA VAL A 13 10.15 43.67 -5.56
C VAL A 13 10.34 42.25 -4.99
N ASN A 14 10.64 42.12 -3.70
CA ASN A 14 10.73 40.80 -3.06
C ASN A 14 9.41 40.02 -3.13
N SER A 15 8.26 40.70 -3.08
CA SER A 15 6.94 40.05 -3.19
C SER A 15 6.67 39.47 -4.59
N PHE A 16 7.24 40.05 -5.64
CA PHE A 16 7.11 39.52 -7.01
C PHE A 16 7.95 38.26 -7.26
N VAL A 17 9.13 38.13 -6.64
CA VAL A 17 10.05 37.00 -6.86
C VAL A 17 9.42 35.66 -6.46
N TYR A 18 8.58 35.62 -5.43
CA TYR A 18 7.86 34.41 -5.02
C TYR A 18 6.57 34.13 -5.83
N GLY A 19 6.18 35.02 -6.74
CA GLY A 19 4.97 34.88 -7.55
C GLY A 19 5.13 34.02 -8.81
N GLN A 20 6.36 33.81 -9.29
CA GLN A 20 6.64 33.16 -10.58
C GLN A 20 7.38 31.83 -10.43
N THR A 21 6.64 30.75 -10.18
CA THR A 21 6.84 29.41 -10.80
C THR A 21 5.76 28.43 -10.32
N ARG A 22 4.61 28.40 -11.04
CA ARG A 22 3.88 27.14 -11.15
C ARG A 22 4.67 26.26 -12.12
N GLY A 23 5.55 25.43 -11.57
CA GLY A 23 6.29 24.45 -12.37
C GLY A 23 5.30 23.47 -13.01
N VAL A 24 5.51 23.20 -14.31
CA VAL A 24 4.61 22.39 -15.13
C VAL A 24 4.40 21.02 -14.51
N LYS A 25 3.15 20.69 -14.16
CA LYS A 25 2.75 19.38 -13.65
C LYS A 25 2.50 18.43 -14.81
N ILE A 26 3.50 17.58 -15.07
CA ILE A 26 3.40 16.48 -16.03
C ILE A 26 3.13 15.18 -15.25
N GLY A 27 2.06 14.49 -15.63
CA GLY A 27 1.79 13.10 -15.25
C GLY A 27 2.02 12.17 -16.45
N TYR A 28 2.01 10.86 -16.20
CA TYR A 28 1.94 9.86 -17.26
C TYR A 28 0.99 8.72 -16.89
N ILE A 29 0.54 8.00 -17.90
CA ILE A 29 -0.31 6.81 -17.80
C ILE A 29 0.24 5.71 -18.70
N ASP A 30 -0.24 4.48 -18.50
CA ASP A 30 -0.04 3.35 -19.40
C ASP A 30 -1.43 2.86 -19.84
N MET A 31 -1.91 3.30 -21.02
CA MET A 31 -3.28 3.03 -21.47
C MET A 31 -3.54 1.53 -21.67
N GLU A 32 -2.58 0.78 -22.18
CA GLU A 32 -2.70 -0.68 -22.33
C GLU A 32 -2.84 -1.37 -20.96
N TYR A 33 -2.04 -1.00 -19.95
CA TYR A 33 -2.22 -1.50 -18.57
C TYR A 33 -3.56 -1.09 -17.95
N ILE A 34 -4.03 0.15 -18.17
CA ILE A 34 -5.35 0.58 -17.69
C ILE A 34 -6.46 -0.29 -18.32
N LEU A 35 -6.47 -0.41 -19.65
CA LEU A 35 -7.47 -1.20 -20.38
C LEU A 35 -7.44 -2.68 -19.98
N GLN A 36 -6.25 -3.29 -19.83
CA GLN A 36 -6.13 -4.69 -19.36
C GLN A 36 -6.69 -4.93 -17.95
N ASN A 37 -6.81 -3.90 -17.11
CA ASN A 37 -7.41 -4.01 -15.78
C ASN A 37 -8.91 -3.66 -15.74
N VAL A 38 -9.51 -3.17 -16.85
CA VAL A 38 -10.95 -2.91 -16.95
C VAL A 38 -11.68 -4.22 -17.33
N PRO A 39 -12.71 -4.66 -16.56
CA PRO A 39 -13.45 -5.88 -16.87
C PRO A 39 -14.10 -5.86 -18.26
N ASP A 40 -14.77 -4.76 -18.61
CA ASP A 40 -15.47 -4.58 -19.88
C ASP A 40 -14.54 -4.70 -21.09
N TYR A 41 -13.29 -4.24 -20.98
CA TYR A 41 -12.29 -4.37 -22.06
C TYR A 41 -11.84 -5.82 -22.21
N THR A 42 -11.68 -6.53 -21.10
CA THR A 42 -11.36 -7.96 -21.11
C THR A 42 -12.49 -8.78 -21.74
N GLU A 43 -13.75 -8.46 -21.44
CA GLU A 43 -14.89 -9.11 -22.12
C GLU A 43 -14.93 -8.76 -23.61
N ALA A 44 -14.82 -7.47 -23.97
CA ALA A 44 -14.80 -7.02 -25.37
C ALA A 44 -13.69 -7.70 -26.19
N LYS A 45 -12.49 -7.83 -25.61
CA LYS A 45 -11.35 -8.55 -26.19
C LYS A 45 -11.66 -10.02 -26.42
N ASN A 46 -12.22 -10.71 -25.43
CA ASN A 46 -12.62 -12.12 -25.54
C ASN A 46 -13.72 -12.32 -26.59
N GLN A 47 -14.72 -11.43 -26.66
CA GLN A 47 -15.77 -11.47 -27.69
C GLN A 47 -15.20 -11.27 -29.11
N LEU A 48 -14.21 -10.39 -29.27
CA LEU A 48 -13.51 -10.18 -30.56
C LEU A 48 -12.65 -11.39 -30.95
N GLU A 49 -11.94 -11.98 -30.00
CA GLU A 49 -11.11 -13.16 -30.24
C GLU A 49 -11.93 -14.37 -30.65
N LEU A 50 -13.06 -14.63 -29.98
CA LEU A 50 -14.01 -15.70 -30.37
C LEU A 50 -14.58 -15.51 -31.79
N LYS A 51 -14.93 -14.27 -32.17
CA LYS A 51 -15.38 -13.95 -33.54
C LYS A 51 -14.26 -14.15 -34.56
N ALA A 52 -13.05 -13.68 -34.27
CA ALA A 52 -11.89 -13.87 -35.13
C ALA A 52 -11.51 -15.34 -35.29
N GLN A 53 -11.63 -16.15 -34.23
CA GLN A 53 -11.42 -17.60 -34.28
C GLN A 53 -12.47 -18.29 -35.15
N LYS A 54 -13.76 -17.91 -35.01
CA LYS A 54 -14.84 -18.44 -35.85
C LYS A 54 -14.63 -18.11 -37.33
N TRP A 55 -14.27 -16.87 -37.67
CA TRP A 55 -13.99 -16.50 -39.07
C TRP A 55 -12.74 -17.18 -39.65
N LYS A 56 -11.73 -17.48 -38.82
CA LYS A 56 -10.60 -18.33 -39.25
C LYS A 56 -11.06 -19.74 -39.58
N GLN A 57 -11.89 -20.35 -38.72
CA GLN A 57 -12.48 -21.66 -38.99
C GLN A 57 -13.36 -21.67 -40.25
N GLU A 58 -14.17 -20.63 -40.48
CA GLU A 58 -14.97 -20.46 -41.70
C GLU A 58 -14.08 -20.33 -42.97
N ILE A 59 -12.93 -19.63 -42.87
CA ILE A 59 -11.91 -19.56 -43.94
C ILE A 59 -11.23 -20.91 -44.17
N ASP A 60 -10.80 -21.59 -43.12
CA ASP A 60 -10.08 -22.88 -43.23
C ASP A 60 -10.99 -23.98 -43.80
N VAL A 61 -12.29 -23.97 -43.47
CA VAL A 61 -13.29 -24.88 -44.08
C VAL A 61 -13.43 -24.60 -45.59
N LYS A 62 -13.77 -23.37 -45.99
CA LYS A 62 -13.89 -23.00 -47.43
C LYS A 62 -12.62 -23.29 -48.22
N LYS A 63 -11.45 -23.03 -47.62
CA LYS A 63 -10.14 -23.31 -48.23
C LYS A 63 -9.91 -24.81 -48.44
N ASN A 64 -10.33 -25.65 -47.49
CA ASN A 64 -10.24 -27.10 -47.63
C ASN A 64 -11.23 -27.63 -48.69
N GLU A 65 -12.46 -27.10 -48.73
CA GLU A 65 -13.44 -27.41 -49.79
C GLU A 65 -12.86 -27.12 -51.18
N ILE A 66 -12.33 -25.90 -51.40
CA ILE A 66 -11.66 -25.49 -52.64
C ILE A 66 -10.47 -26.42 -52.98
N ASN A 67 -9.66 -26.81 -51.99
CA ASN A 67 -8.57 -27.77 -52.23
C ASN A 67 -9.10 -29.14 -52.68
N THR A 68 -10.16 -29.66 -52.06
CA THR A 68 -10.77 -30.94 -52.48
C THR A 68 -11.38 -30.88 -53.88
N LEU A 69 -12.00 -29.75 -54.27
CA LEU A 69 -12.48 -29.53 -55.64
C LEU A 69 -11.32 -29.47 -56.65
N LYS A 70 -10.22 -28.81 -56.29
CA LYS A 70 -8.99 -28.78 -57.11
C LYS A 70 -8.33 -30.16 -57.24
N GLU A 71 -8.42 -31.01 -56.23
CA GLU A 71 -7.86 -32.36 -56.26
C GLU A 71 -8.75 -33.33 -57.03
N SER A 72 -10.07 -33.31 -56.82
CA SER A 72 -11.02 -34.11 -57.60
C SER A 72 -10.97 -33.74 -59.08
N LEU A 73 -10.93 -32.45 -59.42
CA LEU A 73 -10.75 -32.00 -60.81
C LEU A 73 -9.45 -32.56 -61.41
N LYS A 74 -8.30 -32.45 -60.72
CA LYS A 74 -7.03 -33.03 -61.21
C LYS A 74 -7.11 -34.53 -61.46
N THR A 75 -7.80 -35.30 -60.60
CA THR A 75 -7.97 -36.75 -60.79
C THR A 75 -8.98 -37.10 -61.89
N GLU A 76 -10.04 -36.32 -62.04
CA GLU A 76 -11.11 -36.56 -63.01
C GLU A 76 -10.80 -36.00 -64.40
N LYS A 77 -9.86 -35.06 -64.56
CA LYS A 77 -9.58 -34.30 -65.80
C LYS A 77 -9.33 -35.16 -67.05
N VAL A 78 -8.95 -36.42 -66.90
CA VAL A 78 -8.74 -37.39 -68.01
C VAL A 78 -10.05 -38.04 -68.48
N LEU A 79 -11.10 -38.00 -67.65
CA LEU A 79 -12.42 -38.61 -67.87
C LEU A 79 -13.50 -37.59 -68.28
N LEU A 80 -13.25 -36.29 -68.10
CA LEU A 80 -14.21 -35.21 -68.35
C LEU A 80 -14.13 -34.64 -69.77
N THR A 81 -15.22 -34.05 -70.26
CA THR A 81 -15.23 -33.23 -71.48
C THR A 81 -14.60 -31.87 -71.22
N LYS A 82 -14.17 -31.17 -72.29
CA LYS A 82 -13.56 -29.83 -72.16
C LYS A 82 -14.50 -28.83 -71.49
N GLU A 83 -15.77 -28.82 -71.89
CA GLU A 83 -16.79 -27.92 -71.35
C GLU A 83 -16.97 -28.14 -69.83
N LEU A 84 -17.01 -29.39 -69.36
CA LEU A 84 -17.16 -29.69 -67.92
C LEU A 84 -15.87 -29.40 -67.11
N ILE A 85 -14.71 -29.41 -67.75
CA ILE A 85 -13.44 -28.96 -67.15
C ILE A 85 -13.47 -27.44 -66.98
N GLU A 86 -13.92 -26.72 -68.01
CA GLU A 86 -14.02 -25.25 -68.02
C GLU A 86 -15.04 -24.76 -66.97
N GLU A 87 -16.23 -25.37 -66.92
CA GLU A 87 -17.26 -25.11 -65.90
C GLU A 87 -16.74 -25.29 -64.46
N ARG A 88 -15.99 -26.37 -64.17
CA ARG A 88 -15.41 -26.58 -62.84
C ARG A 88 -14.18 -25.72 -62.55
N GLU A 89 -13.42 -25.30 -63.56
CA GLU A 89 -12.33 -24.34 -63.38
C GLU A 89 -12.88 -22.93 -63.09
N GLU A 90 -14.02 -22.55 -63.69
CA GLU A 90 -14.78 -21.35 -63.32
C GLU A 90 -15.39 -21.42 -61.91
N GLU A 91 -16.02 -22.54 -61.53
CA GLU A 91 -16.58 -22.74 -60.17
C GLU A 91 -15.48 -22.57 -59.10
N ILE A 92 -14.32 -23.20 -59.30
CA ILE A 92 -13.17 -23.09 -58.40
C ILE A 92 -12.65 -21.66 -58.33
N ALA A 93 -12.51 -20.97 -59.47
CA ALA A 93 -12.05 -19.59 -59.51
C ALA A 93 -13.03 -18.61 -58.83
N PHE A 94 -14.33 -18.87 -58.95
CA PHE A 94 -15.38 -18.13 -58.24
C PHE A 94 -15.27 -18.32 -56.72
N LEU A 95 -15.14 -19.56 -56.24
CA LEU A 95 -14.98 -19.87 -54.82
C LEU A 95 -13.66 -19.31 -54.24
N GLU A 96 -12.57 -19.31 -55.00
CA GLU A 96 -11.33 -18.62 -54.60
C GLU A 96 -11.50 -17.11 -54.46
N THR A 97 -12.25 -16.50 -55.38
CA THR A 97 -12.56 -15.07 -55.33
C THR A 97 -13.45 -14.75 -54.12
N GLU A 98 -14.50 -15.52 -53.87
CA GLU A 98 -15.36 -15.39 -52.69
C GLU A 98 -14.56 -15.55 -51.39
N LEU A 99 -13.60 -16.49 -51.33
CA LEU A 99 -12.73 -16.68 -50.16
C LEU A 99 -11.83 -15.46 -49.91
N ILE A 100 -11.25 -14.88 -50.96
CA ILE A 100 -10.41 -13.67 -50.88
C ILE A 100 -11.26 -12.46 -50.46
N GLU A 101 -12.44 -12.27 -51.05
CA GLU A 101 -13.38 -11.22 -50.65
C GLU A 101 -13.83 -11.38 -49.19
N PHE A 102 -14.15 -12.60 -48.76
CA PHE A 102 -14.50 -12.90 -47.37
C PHE A 102 -13.33 -12.57 -46.42
N GLN A 103 -12.11 -13.00 -46.76
CA GLN A 103 -10.93 -12.70 -45.96
C GLN A 103 -10.67 -11.18 -45.85
N GLN A 104 -10.79 -10.43 -46.95
CA GLN A 104 -10.70 -8.96 -46.93
C GLN A 104 -11.83 -8.31 -46.11
N LYS A 105 -13.07 -8.79 -46.27
CA LYS A 105 -14.23 -8.30 -45.53
C LYS A 105 -14.11 -8.51 -44.02
N ARG A 106 -13.53 -9.63 -43.57
CA ARG A 106 -13.34 -9.90 -42.13
C ARG A 106 -12.07 -9.26 -41.57
N PHE A 107 -10.94 -9.39 -42.26
CA PHE A 107 -9.59 -9.13 -41.73
C PHE A 107 -8.80 -8.03 -42.46
N GLY A 108 -9.35 -7.43 -43.53
CA GLY A 108 -8.73 -6.32 -44.23
C GLY A 108 -8.69 -5.02 -43.40
N PRO A 109 -8.01 -3.96 -43.90
CA PRO A 109 -7.78 -2.72 -43.12
C PRO A 109 -9.05 -1.99 -42.66
N LEU A 110 -10.16 -2.16 -43.38
CA LEU A 110 -11.49 -1.63 -43.05
C LEU A 110 -12.51 -2.75 -42.75
N GLY A 111 -12.02 -3.97 -42.47
CA GLY A 111 -12.85 -5.16 -42.29
C GLY A 111 -13.63 -5.20 -40.96
N ASP A 112 -14.53 -6.18 -40.86
CA ASP A 112 -15.43 -6.40 -39.73
C ASP A 112 -14.69 -6.52 -38.39
N LEU A 113 -13.45 -7.06 -38.37
CA LEU A 113 -12.66 -7.15 -37.13
C LEU A 113 -12.18 -5.78 -36.65
N VAL A 114 -11.70 -4.93 -37.55
CA VAL A 114 -11.15 -3.60 -37.23
C VAL A 114 -12.29 -2.67 -36.79
N THR A 115 -13.41 -2.70 -37.52
CA THR A 115 -14.58 -1.90 -37.19
C THR A 115 -15.23 -2.35 -35.88
N GLN A 116 -15.36 -3.66 -35.61
CA GLN A 116 -15.87 -4.12 -34.31
C GLN A 116 -14.89 -3.86 -33.16
N LYS A 117 -13.56 -3.93 -33.38
CA LYS A 117 -12.57 -3.48 -32.39
C LYS A 117 -12.80 -2.00 -32.04
N ALA A 118 -12.96 -1.14 -33.03
CA ALA A 118 -13.24 0.28 -32.80
C ALA A 118 -14.57 0.48 -32.03
N VAL A 119 -15.65 -0.18 -32.45
CA VAL A 119 -16.98 -0.05 -31.82
C VAL A 119 -16.99 -0.51 -30.35
N LEU A 120 -16.26 -1.57 -30.00
CA LEU A 120 -16.24 -2.10 -28.63
C LEU A 120 -15.21 -1.41 -27.73
N VAL A 121 -14.02 -1.11 -28.24
CA VAL A 121 -12.92 -0.53 -27.43
C VAL A 121 -13.07 0.98 -27.26
N LYS A 122 -13.58 1.70 -28.27
CA LYS A 122 -13.72 3.17 -28.19
C LYS A 122 -14.55 3.66 -27.00
N PRO A 123 -15.77 3.17 -26.69
CA PRO A 123 -16.54 3.69 -25.55
C PRO A 123 -15.81 3.48 -24.21
N ILE A 124 -14.97 2.45 -24.10
CA ILE A 124 -14.13 2.22 -22.93
C ILE A 124 -12.97 3.22 -22.89
N GLN A 125 -12.32 3.49 -24.03
CA GLN A 125 -11.32 4.55 -24.15
C GLN A 125 -11.89 5.94 -23.84
N ASP A 126 -13.12 6.24 -24.27
CA ASP A 126 -13.83 7.50 -23.98
C ASP A 126 -14.11 7.63 -22.46
N GLN A 127 -14.48 6.53 -21.77
CA GLN A 127 -14.62 6.49 -20.30
C GLN A 127 -13.28 6.71 -19.58
N VAL A 128 -12.21 6.01 -20.02
CA VAL A 128 -10.86 6.15 -19.48
C VAL A 128 -10.38 7.60 -19.65
N PHE A 129 -10.62 8.20 -20.81
CA PHE A 129 -10.30 9.60 -21.11
C PHE A 129 -11.04 10.58 -20.19
N SER A 130 -12.35 10.38 -19.95
CA SER A 130 -13.10 11.17 -18.98
C SER A 130 -12.51 11.08 -17.57
N ALA A 131 -12.16 9.87 -17.11
CA ALA A 131 -11.53 9.67 -15.79
C ALA A 131 -10.14 10.33 -15.70
N ILE A 132 -9.38 10.37 -16.81
CA ILE A 132 -8.11 11.10 -16.90
C ILE A 132 -8.34 12.61 -16.80
N GLN A 133 -9.36 13.16 -17.48
CA GLN A 133 -9.72 14.59 -17.40
C GLN A 133 -10.11 15.00 -15.98
N ASP A 134 -10.96 14.22 -15.30
CA ASP A 134 -11.36 14.46 -13.90
C ASP A 134 -10.13 14.53 -12.96
N ILE A 135 -9.18 13.60 -13.12
CA ILE A 135 -7.93 13.57 -12.36
C ILE A 135 -7.02 14.76 -12.71
N ALA A 136 -6.94 15.12 -14.00
CA ALA A 136 -6.15 16.24 -14.48
C ALA A 136 -6.61 17.57 -13.88
N GLU A 137 -7.92 17.85 -13.90
CA GLU A 137 -8.48 19.08 -13.34
C GLU A 137 -8.38 19.10 -11.81
N ALA A 138 -8.75 18.02 -11.13
CA ALA A 138 -8.74 17.93 -9.68
C ALA A 138 -7.33 18.15 -9.09
N GLN A 139 -6.31 17.52 -9.68
CA GLN A 139 -4.93 17.63 -9.24
C GLN A 139 -4.13 18.75 -9.93
N LYS A 140 -4.71 19.39 -10.96
CA LYS A 140 -4.13 20.48 -11.77
C LYS A 140 -2.87 20.05 -12.50
N TYR A 141 -2.96 18.96 -13.26
CA TYR A 141 -1.94 18.57 -14.23
C TYR A 141 -2.08 19.42 -15.49
N ASP A 142 -0.96 19.93 -16.00
CA ASP A 142 -0.90 20.69 -17.25
C ASP A 142 -0.78 19.74 -18.46
N PHE A 143 -0.16 18.58 -18.26
CA PHE A 143 -0.02 17.53 -19.28
C PHE A 143 -0.12 16.14 -18.65
N ILE A 144 -0.72 15.19 -19.37
CA ILE A 144 -0.67 13.75 -19.07
C ILE A 144 -0.23 13.04 -20.36
N LEU A 145 0.81 12.20 -20.26
CA LEU A 145 1.43 11.51 -21.38
C LEU A 145 1.12 10.01 -21.34
N ASP A 146 0.73 9.40 -22.47
CA ASP A 146 0.54 7.96 -22.56
C ASP A 146 1.84 7.25 -22.95
N LYS A 147 2.37 6.44 -22.04
CA LYS A 147 3.57 5.61 -22.19
C LYS A 147 3.38 4.47 -23.22
N SER A 148 2.13 4.10 -23.54
CA SER A 148 1.82 3.08 -24.55
C SER A 148 1.63 3.64 -25.97
N SER A 149 1.73 4.96 -26.13
CA SER A 149 1.82 5.62 -27.44
C SER A 149 3.25 5.59 -28.02
N ASP A 150 3.42 6.03 -29.27
CA ASP A 150 4.74 6.12 -29.94
C ASP A 150 5.73 7.11 -29.27
N LEU A 151 5.31 7.83 -28.21
CA LEU A 151 6.16 8.77 -27.48
C LEU A 151 7.19 8.03 -26.61
N THR A 152 8.45 8.01 -27.06
CA THR A 152 9.56 7.32 -26.38
C THR A 152 9.92 7.96 -25.02
N LEU A 153 9.27 7.49 -23.95
CA LEU A 153 9.52 7.93 -22.58
C LEU A 153 10.70 7.16 -21.95
N LEU A 154 11.92 7.69 -22.08
CA LEU A 154 13.16 7.04 -21.60
C LEU A 154 13.19 6.82 -20.07
N PHE A 155 12.63 7.75 -19.28
CA PHE A 155 12.53 7.63 -17.84
C PHE A 155 11.42 8.53 -17.28
N ALA A 156 10.64 8.00 -16.35
CA ALA A 156 9.79 8.79 -15.45
C ALA A 156 9.78 8.15 -14.05
N ALA A 157 9.66 8.96 -13.02
CA ALA A 157 9.57 8.47 -11.64
C ALA A 157 8.11 8.07 -11.31
N LYS A 158 7.89 6.87 -10.75
CA LYS A 158 6.54 6.31 -10.47
C LYS A 158 5.58 7.23 -9.69
N ARG A 159 6.08 8.22 -8.95
CA ARG A 159 5.26 9.27 -8.31
C ARG A 159 4.42 10.13 -9.28
N HIS A 160 4.73 10.08 -10.57
CA HIS A 160 4.01 10.78 -11.65
C HIS A 160 3.12 9.83 -12.48
N ASP A 161 3.11 8.55 -12.12
CA ASP A 161 2.22 7.54 -12.71
C ASP A 161 0.80 7.74 -12.17
N LEU A 162 -0.16 7.89 -13.07
CA LEU A 162 -1.57 8.05 -12.74
C LEU A 162 -2.37 6.77 -13.01
N SER A 163 -1.77 5.72 -13.56
CA SER A 163 -2.48 4.54 -14.06
C SER A 163 -3.28 3.82 -12.97
N ASP A 164 -2.64 3.55 -11.82
CA ASP A 164 -3.29 2.95 -10.65
C ASP A 164 -4.43 3.84 -10.10
N ARG A 165 -4.34 5.18 -10.25
CA ARG A 165 -5.38 6.14 -9.86
C ARG A 165 -6.54 6.18 -10.85
N VAL A 166 -6.28 6.09 -12.16
CA VAL A 166 -7.29 6.02 -13.22
C VAL A 166 -8.11 4.73 -13.10
N ILE A 167 -7.45 3.57 -12.95
CA ILE A 167 -8.12 2.28 -12.71
C ILE A 167 -9.02 2.38 -11.46
N ARG A 168 -8.51 2.96 -10.36
CA ARG A 168 -9.31 3.17 -9.15
C ARG A 168 -10.55 4.04 -9.40
N THR A 169 -10.43 5.13 -10.16
CA THR A 169 -11.57 5.99 -10.52
C THR A 169 -12.62 5.23 -11.36
N LEU A 170 -12.19 4.44 -12.35
CA LEU A 170 -13.07 3.65 -13.20
C LEU A 170 -13.82 2.58 -12.39
N THR A 171 -13.11 1.76 -11.61
CA THR A 171 -13.73 0.74 -10.76
C THR A 171 -14.64 1.34 -9.68
N ARG A 172 -14.39 2.58 -9.22
CA ARG A 172 -15.32 3.31 -8.35
C ARG A 172 -16.56 3.78 -9.12
N ALA A 173 -16.42 4.25 -10.35
CA ALA A 173 -17.55 4.63 -11.22
C ALA A 173 -18.46 3.44 -11.54
N GLU A 174 -17.88 2.29 -11.94
CA GLU A 174 -18.58 1.00 -12.13
C GLU A 174 -19.40 0.63 -10.88
N LYS A 175 -18.74 0.61 -9.71
CA LYS A 175 -19.40 0.28 -8.42
C LYS A 175 -20.52 1.25 -8.07
N ARG A 176 -20.37 2.55 -8.35
CA ARG A 176 -21.42 3.55 -8.14
C ARG A 176 -22.64 3.31 -9.02
N GLN A 177 -22.49 2.78 -10.24
CA GLN A 177 -23.62 2.39 -11.10
C GLN A 177 -24.36 1.15 -10.57
N GLN A 178 -23.68 0.24 -9.87
CA GLN A 178 -24.24 -1.01 -9.35
C GLN A 178 -24.89 -0.90 -7.95
N LEU A 179 -24.78 0.23 -7.28
CA LEU A 179 -25.20 0.41 -5.87
C LEU A 179 -26.47 1.25 -5.71
N SER A 180 -27.21 1.04 -4.61
CA SER A 180 -28.36 1.88 -4.28
C SER A 180 -27.95 3.23 -3.70
N ASN A 181 -28.81 4.26 -3.84
CA ASN A 181 -28.59 5.63 -3.35
C ASN A 181 -28.16 5.76 -1.86
N LYS A 182 -28.46 4.77 -1.01
CA LYS A 182 -28.02 4.75 0.39
C LYS A 182 -26.61 4.17 0.56
N GLN A 183 -26.21 3.25 -0.31
CA GLN A 183 -24.86 2.68 -0.37
C GLN A 183 -23.88 3.63 -1.05
N LEU A 184 -24.27 4.34 -2.13
CA LEU A 184 -23.42 5.36 -2.75
C LEU A 184 -22.89 6.37 -1.72
N LYS A 185 -23.77 6.98 -0.92
CA LYS A 185 -23.37 7.98 0.08
C LYS A 185 -22.42 7.45 1.16
N ALA A 186 -22.51 6.16 1.48
CA ALA A 186 -21.57 5.52 2.41
C ALA A 186 -20.21 5.24 1.73
N LEU A 187 -20.23 4.80 0.46
CA LEU A 187 -19.05 4.57 -0.35
C LEU A 187 -18.30 5.89 -0.62
N GLU A 188 -18.97 6.92 -1.15
CA GLU A 188 -18.42 8.26 -1.40
C GLU A 188 -17.78 8.86 -0.15
N GLU A 189 -18.38 8.65 1.03
CA GLU A 189 -17.81 9.12 2.27
C GLU A 189 -16.60 8.28 2.76
N GLN A 190 -16.53 6.99 2.42
CA GLN A 190 -15.31 6.21 2.63
C GLN A 190 -14.20 6.64 1.66
N GLU A 191 -14.50 6.73 0.37
CA GLU A 191 -13.57 7.15 -0.69
C GLU A 191 -12.99 8.55 -0.41
N ARG A 192 -13.83 9.51 0.01
CA ARG A 192 -13.40 10.85 0.43
C ARG A 192 -12.48 10.83 1.66
N LYS A 193 -12.56 9.80 2.52
CA LYS A 193 -11.65 9.59 3.67
C LYS A 193 -10.37 8.84 3.29
N GLU A 194 -10.34 8.15 2.14
CA GLU A 194 -9.16 7.51 1.54
C GLU A 194 -8.35 8.53 0.73
N ASP A 195 -8.97 9.26 -0.19
CA ASP A 195 -8.27 10.19 -1.09
C ASP A 195 -7.64 11.37 -0.33
N PHE A 196 -8.26 11.81 0.78
CA PHE A 196 -7.70 12.79 1.72
C PHE A 196 -6.44 12.29 2.49
N VAL A 197 -6.15 10.98 2.46
CA VAL A 197 -4.91 10.40 2.99
C VAL A 197 -3.85 10.30 1.90
N ASP A 198 -4.22 9.82 0.71
CA ASP A 198 -3.30 9.66 -0.42
C ASP A 198 -2.68 11.00 -0.85
N ASP A 199 -3.49 12.06 -0.93
CA ASP A 199 -3.03 13.39 -1.34
C ASP A 199 -2.27 14.14 -0.23
N ASN A 200 -2.04 13.52 0.94
CA ASN A 200 -1.24 14.09 2.03
C ASN A 200 -0.43 12.99 2.79
N PRO A 201 0.79 12.64 2.35
CA PRO A 201 1.56 11.54 2.94
C PRO A 201 1.88 11.73 4.43
N ALA A 202 1.99 12.97 4.91
CA ALA A 202 2.19 13.25 6.33
C ALA A 202 0.98 12.85 7.21
N LEU A 203 -0.23 12.75 6.63
CA LEU A 203 -1.39 12.19 7.33
C LEU A 203 -1.41 10.66 7.29
N ALA A 204 -0.90 10.03 6.22
CA ALA A 204 -0.76 8.57 6.16
C ALA A 204 0.24 8.06 7.22
N GLU A 205 1.41 8.69 7.33
CA GLU A 205 2.39 8.41 8.39
C GLU A 205 1.82 8.68 9.78
N ARG A 206 1.15 9.82 9.97
CA ARG A 206 0.52 10.17 11.25
C ARG A 206 -0.60 9.21 11.65
N LYS A 207 -1.35 8.63 10.69
CA LYS A 207 -2.33 7.57 10.97
C LYS A 207 -1.65 6.31 11.48
N LYS A 208 -0.63 5.80 10.77
CA LYS A 208 0.16 4.62 11.22
C LYS A 208 0.73 4.83 12.63
N ILE A 209 1.36 5.97 12.89
CA ILE A 209 1.91 6.34 14.21
C ILE A 209 0.82 6.40 15.29
N LEU A 210 -0.42 6.78 14.95
CA LEU A 210 -1.56 6.80 15.89
C LEU A 210 -2.12 5.40 16.14
N GLU A 211 -2.14 4.51 15.14
CA GLU A 211 -2.58 3.12 15.26
C GLU A 211 -1.57 2.27 16.04
N GLU A 212 -0.27 2.43 15.78
CA GLU A 212 0.81 1.87 16.61
C GLU A 212 0.74 2.39 18.05
N ARG A 213 0.51 3.69 18.26
CA ARG A 213 0.30 4.24 19.61
C ARG A 213 -0.99 3.75 20.28
N LYS A 214 -2.00 3.33 19.51
CA LYS A 214 -3.25 2.80 20.04
C LYS A 214 -3.05 1.34 20.47
N SER A 215 -2.56 0.47 19.57
CA SER A 215 -2.21 -0.92 19.91
C SER A 215 -1.16 -1.02 21.03
N ALA A 216 -0.18 -0.12 21.08
CA ALA A 216 0.76 -0.03 22.21
C ALA A 216 0.09 0.41 23.52
N ARG A 217 -0.94 1.27 23.49
CA ARG A 217 -1.73 1.62 24.69
C ARG A 217 -2.62 0.48 25.15
N ASP A 218 -3.27 -0.20 24.21
CA ASP A 218 -4.21 -1.27 24.48
C ASP A 218 -3.49 -2.48 25.07
N SER A 219 -2.35 -2.89 24.48
CA SER A 219 -1.46 -3.92 25.06
C SER A 219 -0.85 -3.51 26.42
N ILE A 220 -0.50 -2.24 26.63
CA ILE A 220 -0.09 -1.73 27.96
C ILE A 220 -1.26 -1.81 28.96
N ALA A 221 -2.50 -1.58 28.53
CA ALA A 221 -3.68 -1.70 29.38
C ALA A 221 -3.98 -3.17 29.74
N GLU A 222 -3.83 -4.10 28.79
CA GLU A 222 -3.94 -5.55 29.02
C GLU A 222 -2.86 -6.06 29.97
N LEU A 223 -1.58 -5.69 29.75
CA LEU A 223 -0.48 -6.01 30.66
C LEU A 223 -0.72 -5.45 32.08
N ARG A 224 -1.33 -4.27 32.19
CA ARG A 224 -1.72 -3.69 33.50
C ARG A 224 -2.89 -4.44 34.16
N LYS A 225 -3.89 -4.90 33.39
CA LYS A 225 -4.97 -5.76 33.91
C LYS A 225 -4.42 -7.10 34.40
N ALA A 226 -3.63 -7.79 33.58
CA ALA A 226 -2.99 -9.05 33.96
C ALA A 226 -2.10 -8.90 35.21
N ALA A 227 -1.30 -7.84 35.30
CA ALA A 227 -0.48 -7.56 36.49
C ALA A 227 -1.33 -7.21 37.74
N ALA A 228 -2.50 -6.59 37.58
CA ALA A 228 -3.43 -6.34 38.68
C ALA A 228 -4.14 -7.63 39.15
N GLU A 229 -4.53 -8.50 38.22
CA GLU A 229 -5.11 -9.82 38.52
C GLU A 229 -4.12 -10.75 39.21
N LEU A 230 -2.85 -10.78 38.77
CA LEU A 230 -1.78 -11.52 39.45
C LEU A 230 -1.56 -11.01 40.88
N LYS A 231 -1.47 -9.68 41.08
CA LYS A 231 -1.37 -9.09 42.42
C LYS A 231 -2.59 -9.37 43.29
N ARG A 232 -3.78 -9.43 42.70
CA ARG A 232 -5.02 -9.78 43.40
C ARG A 232 -5.00 -11.22 43.87
N LYS A 233 -4.62 -12.17 43.01
CA LYS A 233 -4.42 -13.59 43.36
C LYS A 233 -3.36 -13.73 44.45
N GLU A 234 -2.19 -13.12 44.30
CA GLU A 234 -1.16 -13.10 45.34
C GLU A 234 -1.65 -12.55 46.69
N PHE A 235 -2.54 -11.55 46.70
CA PHE A 235 -3.11 -11.01 47.93
C PHE A 235 -4.17 -11.95 48.54
N GLU A 236 -5.00 -12.57 47.70
CA GLU A 236 -6.00 -13.56 48.10
C GLU A 236 -5.31 -14.83 48.68
N ASP A 237 -4.24 -15.32 48.05
CA ASP A 237 -3.38 -16.42 48.53
C ASP A 237 -2.70 -16.08 49.87
N ARG A 238 -2.13 -14.87 50.00
CA ARG A 238 -1.50 -14.42 51.26
C ARG A 238 -2.55 -14.28 52.37
N ARG A 239 -3.76 -13.84 52.05
CA ARG A 239 -4.88 -13.74 53.00
C ARG A 239 -5.36 -15.12 53.46
N GLN A 240 -5.43 -16.11 52.57
CA GLN A 240 -5.75 -17.49 52.94
C GLN A 240 -4.69 -18.07 53.90
N LYS A 241 -3.40 -17.97 53.56
CA LYS A 241 -2.30 -18.43 54.43
C LYS A 241 -2.28 -17.76 55.80
N LEU A 242 -2.61 -16.47 55.89
CA LEU A 242 -2.75 -15.76 57.16
C LEU A 242 -4.02 -16.13 57.95
N LEU A 243 -5.03 -16.72 57.32
CA LEU A 243 -6.19 -17.29 58.02
C LEU A 243 -5.86 -18.69 58.54
N GLU A 244 -5.25 -19.55 57.71
CA GLU A 244 -4.73 -20.87 58.08
C GLU A 244 -3.75 -20.77 59.28
N GLU A 245 -2.79 -19.86 59.22
CA GLU A 245 -1.83 -19.59 60.31
C GLU A 245 -2.53 -19.08 61.58
N ARG A 246 -3.62 -18.30 61.43
CA ARG A 246 -4.41 -17.82 62.57
C ARG A 246 -5.25 -18.91 63.20
N GLU A 247 -5.83 -19.82 62.41
CA GLU A 247 -6.56 -20.98 62.92
C GLU A 247 -5.62 -21.96 63.63
N ALA A 248 -4.43 -22.21 63.05
CA ALA A 248 -3.36 -22.97 63.70
C ALA A 248 -2.85 -22.33 65.01
N LYS A 249 -2.90 -21.00 65.14
CA LYS A 249 -2.57 -20.30 66.39
C LYS A 249 -3.75 -20.23 67.38
N LYS A 250 -4.99 -20.30 66.92
CA LYS A 250 -6.19 -20.21 67.77
C LYS A 250 -6.48 -21.49 68.56
N SER A 251 -5.81 -22.59 68.24
CA SER A 251 -5.76 -23.80 69.09
C SER A 251 -4.80 -23.68 70.29
N GLY A 252 -4.09 -22.55 70.45
CA GLY A 252 -3.05 -22.36 71.46
C GLY A 252 -3.36 -21.32 72.57
N THR A 253 -4.07 -21.75 73.61
CA THR A 253 -4.06 -21.16 74.99
C THR A 253 -4.67 -19.76 75.26
N VAL A 254 -4.91 -19.48 76.55
CA VAL A 254 -5.69 -18.36 77.13
C VAL A 254 -5.06 -17.94 78.49
N SER A 255 -5.37 -16.73 78.99
CA SER A 255 -4.93 -16.11 80.28
C SER A 255 -3.46 -15.61 80.35
N GLU A 256 -3.09 -14.54 81.08
CA GLU A 256 -3.91 -13.55 81.84
C GLU A 256 -3.22 -12.16 82.04
N LYS A 257 -3.84 -11.32 82.88
CA LYS A 257 -3.52 -9.94 83.33
C LYS A 257 -2.39 -9.92 84.39
N SER A 258 -1.71 -8.83 84.77
CA SER A 258 -1.71 -7.36 84.45
C SER A 258 -0.23 -6.88 84.35
N SER A 259 0.26 -5.65 84.61
CA SER A 259 -0.22 -4.29 85.01
C SER A 259 0.80 -3.21 84.54
N ASP A 260 0.87 -2.03 85.19
CA ASP A 260 1.62 -0.84 84.73
C ASP A 260 3.05 -0.62 85.28
N LYS A 261 3.74 0.21 84.50
CA LYS A 261 5.11 0.80 84.54
C LYS A 261 5.60 1.44 85.85
N GLU A 262 6.94 1.52 85.98
CA GLU A 262 7.68 2.81 85.83
C GLU A 262 9.11 2.58 85.29
N GLU A 263 9.97 3.62 85.23
CA GLU A 263 11.06 3.76 84.24
C GLU A 263 12.47 3.21 84.63
N GLY A 264 13.34 2.93 83.63
CA GLY A 264 14.77 2.58 83.85
C GLY A 264 15.53 2.06 82.61
N GLU A 265 16.54 2.80 82.14
CA GLU A 265 17.25 2.67 80.85
C GLU A 265 18.10 1.39 80.54
N ALA A 266 18.25 1.15 79.23
CA ALA A 266 19.49 0.82 78.48
C ALA A 266 20.13 -0.60 78.38
N LYS A 267 20.03 -1.13 77.14
CA LYS A 267 21.12 -1.63 76.24
C LYS A 267 21.69 -3.07 76.34
N LYS A 268 21.78 -3.66 75.12
CA LYS A 268 22.75 -4.66 74.59
C LYS A 268 22.64 -6.09 75.17
N GLU A 269 22.43 -7.10 74.31
CA GLU A 269 23.44 -8.02 73.69
C GLU A 269 24.01 -9.02 74.72
N GLU A 270 24.21 -10.32 74.43
CA GLU A 270 24.16 -11.07 73.16
C GLU A 270 23.99 -12.59 73.44
N GLU A 271 23.57 -13.38 72.41
CA GLU A 271 23.79 -14.84 72.28
C GLU A 271 23.30 -15.78 73.42
N THR A 272 23.49 -17.12 73.40
CA THR A 272 23.16 -18.20 72.41
C THR A 272 22.54 -19.36 73.26
N THR A 273 21.88 -20.44 72.80
CA THR A 273 22.13 -21.48 71.78
C THR A 273 20.78 -22.18 71.47
N ALA A 274 20.35 -22.49 70.25
CA ALA A 274 20.94 -23.33 69.19
C ALA A 274 20.76 -24.86 69.39
N GLU A 275 19.87 -25.47 68.59
CA GLU A 275 20.04 -26.85 68.08
C GLU A 275 19.48 -26.97 66.64
N LYS A 276 19.75 -28.10 65.95
CA LYS A 276 19.86 -28.17 64.47
C LYS A 276 18.72 -28.92 63.79
N ASN A 277 18.44 -28.58 62.53
CA ASN A 277 18.72 -29.50 61.40
C ASN A 277 18.67 -28.80 60.01
N PRO A 278 19.36 -29.33 58.97
CA PRO A 278 19.85 -28.49 57.86
C PRO A 278 19.46 -29.00 56.46
N GLU A 279 18.51 -28.35 55.77
CA GLU A 279 18.14 -28.76 54.39
C GLU A 279 17.55 -27.67 53.47
N LYS A 280 17.80 -26.36 53.71
CA LYS A 280 17.11 -25.28 52.95
C LYS A 280 17.97 -24.17 52.33
N ASP A 281 19.28 -24.16 52.53
CA ASP A 281 20.14 -23.04 52.05
C ASP A 281 20.61 -23.15 50.59
N ALA A 282 20.56 -24.34 50.00
CA ALA A 282 20.92 -24.55 48.58
C ALA A 282 19.89 -23.97 47.58
N ALA A 283 18.68 -23.62 48.04
CA ALA A 283 17.56 -23.18 47.20
C ALA A 283 17.31 -21.66 47.23
N LYS A 284 17.68 -20.96 48.31
CA LYS A 284 17.51 -19.50 48.42
C LYS A 284 18.52 -18.73 47.59
N THR A 285 19.80 -19.09 47.70
CA THR A 285 20.92 -18.40 47.05
C THR A 285 20.74 -18.25 45.54
N LYS A 286 20.45 -19.34 44.82
CA LYS A 286 20.16 -19.30 43.37
C LYS A 286 18.99 -18.38 43.00
N ALA A 287 17.92 -18.39 43.81
CA ALA A 287 16.70 -17.62 43.53
C ALA A 287 16.85 -16.09 43.76
N GLU A 288 17.91 -15.66 44.44
CA GLU A 288 18.27 -14.24 44.59
C GLU A 288 19.31 -13.84 43.53
N ASP A 289 20.32 -14.68 43.30
CA ASP A 289 21.33 -14.54 42.24
C ASP A 289 20.69 -14.30 40.86
N ASP A 290 19.70 -15.12 40.48
CA ASP A 290 19.05 -15.02 39.16
C ASP A 290 18.13 -13.79 39.06
N LYS A 291 17.62 -13.27 40.19
CA LYS A 291 16.88 -11.99 40.23
C LYS A 291 17.81 -10.80 40.08
N VAL A 292 18.98 -10.81 40.72
CA VAL A 292 20.00 -9.76 40.57
C VAL A 292 20.49 -9.72 39.12
N LYS A 293 20.85 -10.87 38.54
CA LYS A 293 21.24 -10.98 37.11
C LYS A 293 20.14 -10.49 36.17
N ALA A 294 18.87 -10.81 36.44
CA ALA A 294 17.74 -10.32 35.64
C ALA A 294 17.53 -8.79 35.77
N GLN A 295 17.79 -8.21 36.94
CA GLN A 295 17.75 -6.76 37.14
C GLN A 295 18.92 -6.05 36.45
N GLU A 296 20.15 -6.57 36.57
CA GLU A 296 21.32 -6.04 35.86
C GLU A 296 21.18 -6.10 34.33
N ALA A 297 20.72 -7.23 33.79
CA ALA A 297 20.49 -7.37 32.36
C ALA A 297 19.45 -6.34 31.84
N ARG A 298 18.40 -6.10 32.63
CA ARG A 298 17.39 -5.08 32.34
C ARG A 298 17.94 -3.65 32.44
N GLN A 299 18.85 -3.39 33.39
CA GLN A 299 19.50 -2.10 33.54
C GLN A 299 20.44 -1.80 32.36
N LYS A 300 21.29 -2.76 31.98
CA LYS A 300 22.16 -2.68 30.79
C LYS A 300 21.34 -2.40 29.52
N LEU A 301 20.25 -3.16 29.30
CA LEU A 301 19.32 -2.94 28.19
C LEU A 301 18.71 -1.52 28.17
N ILE A 302 18.44 -0.92 29.34
CA ILE A 302 17.93 0.46 29.44
C ILE A 302 19.03 1.47 29.08
N ASP A 303 20.25 1.27 29.57
CA ASP A 303 21.36 2.22 29.38
C ASP A 303 21.94 2.16 27.95
N ASP A 304 21.97 0.99 27.31
CA ASP A 304 22.33 0.89 25.90
C ASP A 304 21.27 1.54 24.99
N ARG A 305 19.98 1.46 25.37
CA ARG A 305 18.90 2.20 24.67
C ARG A 305 18.99 3.71 24.85
N LYS A 306 19.55 4.20 25.97
CA LYS A 306 19.87 5.64 26.14
C LYS A 306 20.99 6.06 25.19
N LYS A 307 22.07 5.28 25.08
CA LYS A 307 23.18 5.52 24.13
C LYS A 307 22.67 5.57 22.69
N GLU A 308 21.88 4.58 22.26
CA GLU A 308 21.26 4.53 20.93
C GLU A 308 20.42 5.80 20.62
N ILE A 309 19.69 6.31 21.63
CA ILE A 309 18.90 7.55 21.51
C ILE A 309 19.81 8.80 21.45
N GLU A 310 20.94 8.82 22.16
CA GLU A 310 21.90 9.93 22.13
C GLU A 310 22.73 9.95 20.84
N GLU A 311 23.14 8.79 20.32
CA GLU A 311 23.77 8.66 19.01
C GLU A 311 22.83 9.10 17.88
N ARG A 312 21.55 8.69 17.92
CA ARG A 312 20.53 9.20 16.99
C ARG A 312 20.35 10.72 17.09
N LYS A 313 20.38 11.30 18.29
CA LYS A 313 20.33 12.76 18.48
C LYS A 313 21.55 13.46 17.89
N LYS A 314 22.78 12.94 18.12
CA LYS A 314 24.01 13.46 17.52
C LYS A 314 23.95 13.43 16.00
N LYS A 315 23.59 12.29 15.41
CA LYS A 315 23.46 12.14 13.97
C LYS A 315 22.44 13.13 13.36
N ILE A 316 21.29 13.33 14.00
CA ILE A 316 20.28 14.31 13.57
C ILE A 316 20.81 15.76 13.64
N LEU A 317 21.74 16.08 14.54
CA LEU A 317 22.40 17.39 14.61
C LEU A 317 23.48 17.51 13.52
N GLU A 318 24.29 16.48 13.31
CA GLU A 318 25.31 16.39 12.26
C GLU A 318 24.68 16.52 10.85
N ASP A 319 23.63 15.76 10.57
CA ASP A 319 22.83 15.84 9.33
C ASP A 319 22.27 17.26 9.12
N ARG A 320 21.86 17.94 10.20
CA ARG A 320 21.31 19.30 10.17
C ARG A 320 22.39 20.37 9.95
N GLU A 321 23.60 20.18 10.49
CA GLU A 321 24.74 21.07 10.23
C GLU A 321 25.30 20.87 8.82
N ALA A 322 25.39 19.63 8.33
CA ALA A 322 25.73 19.34 6.94
C ALA A 322 24.72 19.99 5.97
N ALA A 323 23.42 19.85 6.25
CA ALA A 323 22.36 20.52 5.48
C ALA A 323 22.38 22.06 5.58
N LYS A 324 23.02 22.64 6.61
CA LYS A 324 23.26 24.09 6.72
C LYS A 324 24.46 24.51 5.88
N LYS A 325 25.60 23.82 5.99
CA LYS A 325 26.81 24.08 5.18
C LYS A 325 26.52 23.97 3.69
N ALA A 326 25.85 22.91 3.24
CA ALA A 326 25.45 22.72 1.85
C ALA A 326 24.44 23.78 1.32
N ARG A 327 23.80 24.56 2.20
CA ARG A 327 23.00 25.74 1.81
C ARG A 327 23.84 27.02 1.77
N GLU A 328 24.82 27.16 2.65
CA GLU A 328 25.75 28.29 2.68
C GLU A 328 26.75 28.24 1.52
N GLU A 329 27.20 27.05 1.11
CA GLU A 329 28.02 26.84 -0.09
C GLU A 329 27.24 27.19 -1.36
N LYS A 330 26.01 26.66 -1.50
CA LYS A 330 25.11 27.01 -2.61
C LYS A 330 24.69 28.48 -2.63
N ALA A 331 24.76 29.19 -1.50
CA ALA A 331 24.56 30.64 -1.48
C ALA A 331 25.76 31.40 -2.06
N LYS A 332 27.00 30.95 -1.76
CA LYS A 332 28.24 31.54 -2.30
C LYS A 332 28.42 31.27 -3.80
N GLU A 333 28.15 30.04 -4.22
CA GLU A 333 28.19 29.61 -5.63
C GLU A 333 27.21 30.42 -6.50
N ASN A 334 26.08 30.88 -5.93
CA ASN A 334 25.12 31.79 -6.58
C ASN A 334 25.50 33.28 -6.50
N THR A 335 26.54 33.66 -5.75
CA THR A 335 27.12 35.01 -5.78
C THR A 335 28.34 35.10 -6.69
N GLU A 336 29.21 34.08 -6.73
CA GLU A 336 30.37 34.06 -7.63
C GLU A 336 29.99 33.90 -9.12
N ASN A 337 28.81 33.34 -9.42
CA ASN A 337 28.24 33.33 -10.78
C ASN A 337 27.44 34.62 -11.11
N LYS A 338 27.79 35.76 -10.50
CA LYS A 338 27.00 37.01 -10.61
C LYS A 338 27.77 38.32 -10.65
N ASP A 339 29.10 38.26 -10.53
CA ASP A 339 30.05 39.32 -10.88
C ASP A 339 30.80 38.94 -12.18
#